data_AF-A0A9E3WPN3-F1
#
_entry.id   AF-A0A9E3WPN3-F1
#
_cell.length_a   1.000
_cell.length_b   1.000
_cell.length_c   1.000
_cell.angle_alpha   90.00
_cell.angle_beta   90.00
_cell.angle_gamma   90.00
#
_symmetry.space_group_name_H-M   'P 1'
#
loop_
_entity.id
_entity.type
_entity.pdbx_description
1 polymer ?
#
loop_
_entity_poly.entity_id
_entity_poly.type
_entity_poly.pdbx_seq_one_letter_code
_entity_poly.pdbx_strand_id
1 'polypeptide(L)'
;IRNNKSGASLFNRPSAGIFKRRSQTCWKQWYNVDPIYRDGDQKLLSTLWSHHLVGRPENLLTGVGFLFGGYHRSHGQFIDGSAAFEVHRPEHWIFEGTKLNRGDHFGGADTIVGYECDGCELMMKDGLPVPTHRDGTPSSFTVLGTCPARWAPGDSVWYDEFPKDRVGNAVMGVYTQGGTVFTAGTTDWAHGLRGNDPVVTRITKNIIDRLSK
;
A
#
# COMPACT_ATOMS: atom_id res chain seq x y z
N ILE A 1 46.74 -7.51 -22.94
CA ILE A 1 47.99 -7.19 -22.23
C ILE A 1 47.74 -7.36 -20.73
N ARG A 2 48.34 -8.42 -20.14
CA ARG A 2 48.60 -8.77 -18.71
C ARG A 2 47.42 -8.60 -17.72
N ASN A 3 46.69 -9.65 -17.34
CA ASN A 3 47.01 -10.71 -16.36
C ASN A 3 47.71 -10.21 -15.09
N ASN A 4 47.03 -10.29 -13.94
CA ASN A 4 47.69 -10.49 -12.65
C ASN A 4 46.84 -11.34 -11.71
N LYS A 5 47.20 -12.63 -11.65
CA LYS A 5 46.93 -13.51 -10.51
C LYS A 5 47.97 -13.18 -9.44
N SER A 6 47.55 -13.05 -8.18
CA SER A 6 48.41 -13.34 -7.04
C SER A 6 47.61 -14.16 -6.02
N GLY A 7 48.12 -15.35 -5.73
CA GLY A 7 47.67 -16.17 -4.62
C GLY A 7 48.70 -16.12 -3.51
N ALA A 8 48.23 -16.09 -2.27
CA ALA A 8 48.93 -16.60 -1.11
C ALA A 8 47.86 -17.08 -0.12
N SER A 9 47.73 -18.40 0.02
CA SER A 9 46.95 -19.03 1.09
C SER A 9 47.80 -19.13 2.34
N LEU A 10 47.19 -18.99 3.53
CA LEU A 10 47.34 -19.91 4.67
C LEU A 10 46.63 -19.32 5.89
N PHE A 11 45.34 -19.60 6.05
CA PHE A 11 44.73 -19.75 7.38
C PHE A 11 43.68 -20.85 7.30
N ASN A 12 44.00 -21.97 7.94
CA ASN A 12 43.08 -23.06 8.22
C ASN A 12 41.95 -22.49 9.09
N ARG A 13 40.77 -22.26 8.52
CA ARG A 13 39.54 -22.01 9.29
C ARG A 13 38.65 -23.25 9.18
N PRO A 14 38.06 -23.72 10.30
CA PRO A 14 37.24 -24.92 10.32
C PRO A 14 36.05 -24.75 9.37
N SER A 15 35.65 -25.87 8.76
CA SER A 15 34.60 -25.99 7.76
C SER A 15 33.30 -25.28 8.19
N ALA A 16 33.13 -24.05 7.72
CA ALA A 16 31.84 -23.38 7.75
C ALA A 16 30.91 -24.14 6.79
N GLY A 17 29.80 -24.65 7.32
CA GLY A 17 28.76 -25.28 6.52
C GLY A 17 28.38 -24.38 5.33
N ILE A 18 28.21 -24.99 4.16
CA ILE A 18 27.84 -24.29 2.93
C ILE A 18 26.42 -23.75 3.10
N PHE A 19 26.29 -22.50 3.57
CA PHE A 19 25.05 -21.77 3.43
C PHE A 19 24.85 -21.45 1.93
N LYS A 20 23.91 -22.14 1.30
CA LYS A 20 23.51 -21.89 -0.08
C LYS A 20 22.98 -20.45 -0.15
N ARG A 21 23.70 -19.54 -0.83
CA ARG A 21 23.22 -18.16 -1.04
C ARG A 21 21.91 -18.22 -1.82
N ARG A 22 20.85 -17.65 -1.25
CA ARG A 22 19.59 -17.41 -1.95
C ARG A 22 19.58 -15.95 -2.40
N SER A 23 19.20 -15.72 -3.65
CA SER A 23 19.01 -14.38 -4.22
C SER A 23 17.58 -14.25 -4.72
N GLN A 24 17.01 -13.06 -4.56
CA GLN A 24 15.75 -12.65 -5.21
C GLN A 24 16.08 -11.55 -6.21
N THR A 25 15.55 -11.65 -7.42
CA THR A 25 15.75 -10.66 -8.48
C THR A 25 14.39 -10.24 -9.04
N CYS A 26 14.22 -8.96 -9.39
CA CYS A 26 12.99 -8.40 -9.96
C CYS A 26 13.32 -7.39 -11.07
N TRP A 27 12.44 -7.28 -12.05
CA TRP A 27 12.59 -6.46 -13.24
C TRP A 27 11.50 -5.41 -13.25
N LYS A 28 11.80 -4.27 -12.64
CA LYS A 28 10.80 -3.24 -12.35
C LYS A 28 10.48 -2.39 -13.58
N GLN A 29 11.15 -1.24 -13.77
CA GLN A 29 10.93 -0.36 -14.93
C GLN A 29 11.33 -1.02 -16.26
N TRP A 30 12.42 -1.78 -16.26
CA TRP A 30 12.88 -2.51 -17.45
C TRP A 30 12.29 -3.92 -17.47
N TYR A 31 10.97 -4.02 -17.34
CA TYR A 31 10.26 -5.31 -17.37
C TYR A 31 10.48 -6.05 -18.70
N ASN A 32 10.81 -5.33 -19.76
CA ASN A 32 11.12 -5.89 -21.08
C ASN A 32 12.42 -6.70 -21.15
N VAL A 33 13.30 -6.60 -20.14
CA VAL A 33 14.49 -7.44 -20.01
C VAL A 33 14.29 -8.62 -19.06
N ASP A 34 13.08 -8.78 -18.52
CA ASP A 34 12.70 -9.98 -17.77
C ASP A 34 12.77 -11.18 -18.75
N PRO A 35 13.47 -12.27 -18.41
CA PRO A 35 13.57 -13.45 -19.28
C PRO A 35 12.21 -14.01 -19.73
N ILE A 36 11.13 -13.75 -18.97
CA ILE A 36 9.77 -14.19 -19.28
C ILE A 36 9.08 -13.28 -20.32
N TYR A 37 9.56 -12.04 -20.52
CA TYR A 37 8.84 -11.01 -21.29
C TYR A 37 8.50 -11.37 -22.73
N ARG A 38 9.43 -12.01 -23.46
CA ARG A 38 9.25 -12.30 -24.90
C ARG A 38 8.61 -13.66 -25.16
N ASP A 39 9.01 -14.66 -24.38
CA ASP A 39 8.77 -16.07 -24.70
C ASP A 39 7.91 -16.80 -23.65
N GLY A 40 7.49 -16.11 -22.59
CA GLY A 40 6.71 -16.68 -21.48
C GLY A 40 5.37 -16.00 -21.22
N ASP A 41 4.67 -16.45 -20.17
CA ASP A 41 3.42 -15.84 -19.72
C ASP A 41 3.72 -14.51 -19.01
N GLN A 42 3.32 -13.39 -19.64
CA GLN A 42 3.56 -12.06 -19.12
C GLN A 42 2.85 -11.79 -17.77
N LYS A 43 1.88 -12.62 -17.37
CA LYS A 43 1.29 -12.57 -16.03
C LYS A 43 2.26 -12.98 -14.91
N LEU A 44 3.42 -13.54 -15.27
CA LEU A 44 4.48 -13.94 -14.35
C LEU A 44 5.67 -12.99 -14.36
N LEU A 45 5.57 -11.85 -15.05
CA LEU A 45 6.61 -10.82 -14.99
C LEU A 45 6.83 -10.35 -13.56
N SER A 46 8.09 -10.09 -13.25
CA SER A 46 8.53 -9.65 -11.91
C SER A 46 8.47 -8.13 -11.73
N THR A 47 7.64 -7.45 -12.52
CA THR A 47 7.35 -6.01 -12.41
C THR A 47 6.20 -5.75 -11.43
N LEU A 48 5.61 -4.55 -11.48
CA LEU A 48 4.47 -4.15 -10.65
C LEU A 48 3.29 -5.10 -10.89
N TRP A 49 2.59 -5.48 -9.82
CA TRP A 49 1.45 -6.40 -9.94
C TRP A 49 0.26 -5.77 -10.67
N SER A 50 0.10 -4.47 -10.49
CA SER A 50 -0.86 -3.61 -11.18
C SER A 50 -0.45 -3.22 -12.61
N HIS A 51 0.74 -3.61 -13.08
CA HIS A 51 1.14 -3.38 -14.47
C HIS A 51 0.14 -4.06 -15.42
N HIS A 52 -0.26 -3.40 -16.51
CA HIS A 52 -1.29 -3.90 -17.42
C HIS A 52 -0.97 -5.29 -18.02
N LEU A 53 0.31 -5.59 -18.27
CA LEU A 53 0.77 -6.92 -18.68
C LEU A 53 0.61 -8.02 -17.61
N VAL A 54 0.71 -7.65 -16.33
CA VAL A 54 0.54 -8.59 -15.20
C VAL A 54 -0.94 -8.73 -14.85
N GLY A 55 -1.68 -7.61 -14.83
CA GLY A 55 -3.13 -7.56 -14.68
C GLY A 55 -3.63 -8.09 -13.34
N ARG A 56 -2.84 -7.97 -12.26
CA ARG A 56 -3.18 -8.50 -10.94
C ARG A 56 -3.01 -7.43 -9.85
N PRO A 57 -3.77 -6.32 -9.90
CA PRO A 57 -3.60 -5.20 -8.98
C PRO A 57 -3.75 -5.62 -7.52
N GLU A 58 -3.06 -4.89 -6.65
CA GLU A 58 -3.03 -5.11 -5.21
C GLU A 58 -4.43 -5.06 -4.58
N ASN A 59 -5.35 -4.31 -5.20
CA ASN A 59 -6.77 -4.22 -4.83
C ASN A 59 -7.45 -5.60 -4.68
N LEU A 60 -7.04 -6.61 -5.46
CA LEU A 60 -7.59 -7.96 -5.37
C LEU A 60 -7.26 -8.67 -4.04
N LEU A 61 -6.24 -8.20 -3.32
CA LEU A 61 -5.76 -8.78 -2.07
C LEU A 61 -6.04 -7.91 -0.84
N THR A 62 -5.80 -6.61 -0.93
CA THR A 62 -5.93 -5.70 0.24
C THR A 62 -7.16 -4.78 0.13
N GLY A 63 -7.84 -4.79 -1.02
CA GLY A 63 -8.95 -3.89 -1.34
C GLY A 63 -8.54 -2.52 -1.86
N VAL A 64 -7.25 -2.19 -1.80
CA VAL A 64 -6.68 -0.90 -2.23
C VAL A 64 -5.31 -1.12 -2.89
N GLY A 65 -4.81 -0.13 -3.62
CA GLY A 65 -3.49 -0.19 -4.22
C GLY A 65 -2.97 1.20 -4.64
N PHE A 66 -1.70 1.23 -5.03
CA PHE A 66 -1.00 2.48 -5.30
C PHE A 66 -1.57 3.25 -6.50
N LEU A 67 -2.18 2.54 -7.47
CA LEU A 67 -2.84 3.14 -8.64
C LEU A 67 -3.83 4.23 -8.26
N PHE A 68 -4.67 3.95 -7.25
CA PHE A 68 -5.64 4.91 -6.73
C PHE A 68 -5.18 5.67 -5.47
N GLY A 69 -3.97 5.39 -4.99
CA GLY A 69 -3.28 6.08 -3.91
C GLY A 69 -2.21 7.09 -4.38
N GLY A 70 -1.04 7.07 -3.73
CA GLY A 70 0.10 7.93 -4.02
C GLY A 70 0.89 8.30 -2.76
N TYR A 71 1.34 9.54 -2.67
CA TYR A 71 2.06 10.06 -1.52
C TYR A 71 1.27 11.15 -0.79
N HIS A 72 1.45 11.22 0.53
CA HIS A 72 1.00 12.29 1.40
C HIS A 72 2.16 12.71 2.31
N ARG A 73 2.39 14.01 2.48
CA ARG A 73 3.53 14.60 3.19
C ARG A 73 4.91 14.03 2.76
N SER A 74 5.02 13.61 1.51
CA SER A 74 6.26 13.07 0.96
C SER A 74 6.35 13.30 -0.54
N HIS A 75 7.54 13.19 -1.11
CA HIS A 75 7.81 13.36 -2.55
C HIS A 75 7.20 14.65 -3.16
N GLY A 76 7.16 15.74 -2.38
CA GLY A 76 6.59 17.02 -2.78
C GLY A 76 5.05 17.06 -2.82
N GLN A 77 4.37 16.01 -2.34
CA GLN A 77 2.92 15.87 -2.36
C GLN A 77 2.35 16.14 -0.97
N PHE A 78 1.37 17.06 -0.90
CA PHE A 78 0.66 17.41 0.34
C PHE A 78 1.58 17.64 1.54
N ILE A 79 2.70 18.37 1.36
CA ILE A 79 3.72 18.58 2.41
C ILE A 79 3.14 19.18 3.69
N ASP A 80 2.19 20.10 3.54
CA ASP A 80 1.46 20.74 4.65
C ASP A 80 0.07 20.12 4.89
N GLY A 81 -0.16 18.92 4.34
CA GLY A 81 -1.42 18.18 4.51
C GLY A 81 -1.64 17.72 5.95
N SER A 82 -2.90 17.44 6.29
CA SER A 82 -3.30 17.06 7.65
C SER A 82 -2.68 15.76 8.14
N ALA A 83 -2.28 14.85 7.23
CA ALA A 83 -1.90 13.48 7.53
C ALA A 83 -2.90 12.72 8.42
N ALA A 84 -4.18 13.08 8.28
CA ALA A 84 -5.30 12.53 9.05
C ALA A 84 -6.33 11.89 8.10
N PHE A 85 -7.01 10.85 8.58
CA PHE A 85 -8.18 10.32 7.89
C PHE A 85 -9.43 11.12 8.27
N GLU A 86 -10.21 11.51 7.26
CA GLU A 86 -11.60 11.94 7.43
C GLU A 86 -12.50 10.70 7.59
N VAL A 87 -13.38 10.70 8.59
CA VAL A 87 -14.26 9.58 8.94
C VAL A 87 -15.56 9.60 8.12
N HIS A 88 -15.89 8.48 7.45
CA HIS A 88 -17.09 8.39 6.61
C HIS A 88 -18.27 7.67 7.26
N ARG A 89 -18.00 6.60 8.01
CA ARG A 89 -19.01 5.66 8.53
C ARG A 89 -18.75 5.35 10.01
N PRO A 90 -18.93 6.33 10.92
CA PRO A 90 -18.57 6.20 12.34
C PRO A 90 -19.34 5.09 13.08
N GLU A 91 -20.48 4.66 12.55
CA GLU A 91 -21.28 3.54 13.07
C GLU A 91 -20.64 2.16 12.84
N HIS A 92 -19.63 2.07 11.99
CA HIS A 92 -18.93 0.82 11.74
C HIS A 92 -18.17 0.37 13.00
N TRP A 93 -18.21 -0.94 13.30
CA TRP A 93 -17.65 -1.52 14.53
C TRP A 93 -16.19 -1.17 14.79
N ILE A 94 -15.43 -0.85 13.75
CA ILE A 94 -14.04 -0.44 13.88
C ILE A 94 -13.88 0.81 14.75
N PHE A 95 -14.85 1.71 14.72
CA PHE A 95 -14.86 2.98 15.44
C PHE A 95 -15.51 2.88 16.83
N GLU A 96 -15.94 1.69 17.26
CA GLU A 96 -16.56 1.50 18.57
C GLU A 96 -15.66 2.04 19.70
N GLY A 97 -16.23 2.89 20.56
CA GLY A 97 -15.51 3.50 21.68
C GLY A 97 -14.55 4.65 21.32
N THR A 98 -14.47 5.07 20.05
CA THR A 98 -13.66 6.22 19.62
C THR A 98 -14.36 7.57 19.82
N LYS A 99 -15.70 7.57 19.84
CA LYS A 99 -16.58 8.76 19.86
C LYS A 99 -16.45 9.67 18.61
N LEU A 100 -15.86 9.16 17.53
CA LEU A 100 -15.78 9.86 16.26
C LEU A 100 -17.17 9.98 15.62
N ASN A 101 -17.40 11.11 14.95
CA ASN A 101 -18.54 11.39 14.11
C ASN A 101 -18.10 11.42 12.64
N ARG A 102 -19.07 11.41 11.73
CA ARG A 102 -18.81 11.58 10.30
C ARG A 102 -18.22 12.97 10.05
N GLY A 103 -17.14 13.03 9.28
CA GLY A 103 -16.38 14.24 8.98
C GLY A 103 -15.30 14.58 10.02
N ASP A 104 -15.25 13.87 11.16
CA ASP A 104 -14.14 14.03 12.09
C ASP A 104 -12.83 13.58 11.43
N HIS A 105 -11.73 14.21 11.84
CA HIS A 105 -10.39 13.87 11.39
C HIS A 105 -9.57 13.32 12.56
N PHE A 106 -8.81 12.25 12.35
CA PHE A 106 -7.99 11.65 13.41
C PHE A 106 -6.58 11.26 12.95
N GLY A 107 -5.64 11.19 13.90
CA GLY A 107 -4.26 10.76 13.70
C GLY A 107 -3.32 11.77 13.04
N GLY A 108 -3.77 12.99 12.73
CA GLY A 108 -2.92 14.02 12.11
C GLY A 108 -1.76 14.48 12.99
N ALA A 109 -1.95 14.50 14.33
CA ALA A 109 -0.90 14.88 15.28
C ALA A 109 0.32 13.94 15.22
N ASP A 110 0.06 12.65 14.97
CA ASP A 110 1.08 11.61 14.81
C ASP A 110 1.36 11.27 13.34
N THR A 111 0.78 12.03 12.40
CA THR A 111 1.01 11.90 10.96
C THR A 111 0.73 10.50 10.41
N ILE A 112 -0.42 9.91 10.77
CA ILE A 112 -0.70 8.49 10.42
C ILE A 112 -0.94 8.25 8.93
N VAL A 113 -1.31 9.28 8.17
CA VAL A 113 -1.39 9.21 6.71
C VAL A 113 -0.16 9.86 6.13
N GLY A 114 0.75 9.06 5.59
CA GLY A 114 2.03 9.58 5.19
C GLY A 114 2.91 8.58 4.49
N TYR A 115 3.98 9.14 3.93
CA TYR A 115 4.87 8.48 3.02
C TYR A 115 4.10 7.91 1.83
N GLU A 116 3.81 6.61 1.80
CA GLU A 116 3.06 5.91 0.75
C GLU A 116 1.62 5.61 1.20
N CYS A 117 0.71 5.75 0.26
CA CYS A 117 -0.72 5.62 0.46
C CYS A 117 -1.32 4.75 -0.63
N ASP A 118 -2.22 3.84 -0.25
CA ASP A 118 -2.97 2.99 -1.16
C ASP A 118 -4.44 3.41 -1.17
N GLY A 119 -5.05 3.36 -2.35
CA GLY A 119 -6.44 3.77 -2.56
C GLY A 119 -7.21 2.85 -3.49
N CYS A 120 -8.48 3.17 -3.70
CA CYS A 120 -9.30 2.57 -4.75
C CYS A 120 -10.00 3.68 -5.55
N GLU A 121 -10.51 3.34 -6.72
CA GLU A 121 -11.33 4.25 -7.50
C GLU A 121 -12.63 4.51 -6.75
N LEU A 122 -12.88 5.79 -6.45
CA LEU A 122 -14.04 6.22 -5.68
C LEU A 122 -15.02 6.99 -6.55
N MET A 123 -16.29 6.84 -6.24
CA MET A 123 -17.35 7.77 -6.64
C MET A 123 -18.12 8.24 -5.40
N MET A 124 -18.76 9.41 -5.50
CA MET A 124 -19.61 9.92 -4.43
C MET A 124 -21.03 9.40 -4.63
N LYS A 125 -21.60 8.79 -3.59
CA LYS A 125 -22.99 8.33 -3.58
C LYS A 125 -23.62 8.69 -2.23
N ASP A 126 -24.71 9.45 -2.28
CA ASP A 126 -25.43 9.92 -1.08
C ASP A 126 -24.50 10.62 -0.06
N GLY A 127 -23.53 11.37 -0.59
CA GLY A 127 -22.53 12.11 0.18
C GLY A 127 -21.41 11.25 0.79
N LEU A 128 -21.36 9.94 0.50
CA LEU A 128 -20.31 9.04 0.96
C LEU A 128 -19.43 8.56 -0.21
N PRO A 129 -18.11 8.43 -0.02
CA PRO A 129 -17.28 7.73 -0.98
C PRO A 129 -17.62 6.25 -0.96
N VAL A 130 -17.76 5.68 -2.15
CA VAL A 130 -17.95 4.25 -2.40
C VAL A 130 -17.00 3.80 -3.52
N PRO A 131 -16.45 2.58 -3.47
CA PRO A 131 -15.62 2.07 -4.55
C PRO A 131 -16.45 1.91 -5.84
N THR A 132 -15.83 2.13 -6.99
CA THR A 132 -16.45 1.80 -8.30
C THR A 132 -16.32 0.32 -8.64
N HIS A 133 -15.39 -0.37 -7.98
CA HIS A 133 -14.98 -1.77 -8.23
C HIS A 133 -14.30 -2.04 -9.59
N ARG A 134 -14.12 -1.03 -10.44
CA ARG A 134 -13.52 -1.20 -11.77
C ARG A 134 -12.01 -1.52 -11.73
N ASP A 135 -11.36 -1.16 -10.63
CA ASP A 135 -9.94 -1.39 -10.35
C ASP A 135 -9.69 -2.74 -9.64
N GLY A 136 -10.72 -3.55 -9.47
CA GLY A 136 -10.64 -4.84 -8.78
C GLY A 136 -10.86 -4.77 -7.27
N THR A 137 -11.16 -3.59 -6.70
CA THR A 137 -11.55 -3.51 -5.29
C THR A 137 -12.81 -4.36 -5.02
N PRO A 138 -12.80 -5.27 -4.01
CA PRO A 138 -13.88 -6.22 -3.77
C PRO A 138 -15.25 -5.56 -3.63
N SER A 139 -16.30 -6.22 -4.12
CA SER A 139 -17.67 -5.70 -4.11
C SER A 139 -18.22 -5.42 -2.70
N SER A 140 -17.69 -6.10 -1.68
CA SER A 140 -18.05 -5.88 -0.28
C SER A 140 -17.22 -4.79 0.42
N PHE A 141 -16.29 -4.14 -0.28
CA PHE A 141 -15.38 -3.17 0.33
C PHE A 141 -16.13 -1.92 0.78
N THR A 142 -16.01 -1.62 2.07
CA THR A 142 -16.58 -0.45 2.72
C THR A 142 -15.47 0.54 3.03
N VAL A 143 -15.57 1.75 2.45
CA VAL A 143 -14.66 2.86 2.73
C VAL A 143 -14.99 3.46 4.10
N LEU A 144 -14.02 3.56 4.99
CA LEU A 144 -14.24 4.02 6.37
C LEU A 144 -13.56 5.36 6.64
N GLY A 145 -12.42 5.60 6.00
CA GLY A 145 -11.77 6.90 6.02
C GLY A 145 -10.97 7.19 4.76
N THR A 146 -10.81 8.46 4.43
CA THR A 146 -9.99 8.90 3.29
C THR A 146 -9.08 10.05 3.66
N CYS A 147 -7.95 10.16 2.97
CA CYS A 147 -7.08 11.32 3.01
C CYS A 147 -6.48 11.52 1.61
N PRO A 148 -6.46 12.74 1.04
CA PRO A 148 -5.96 12.95 -0.32
C PRO A 148 -4.52 12.47 -0.50
N ALA A 149 -4.24 11.77 -1.60
CA ALA A 149 -2.91 11.31 -1.96
C ALA A 149 -2.68 11.52 -3.46
N ARG A 150 -1.43 11.74 -3.87
CA ARG A 150 -1.11 11.95 -5.28
C ARG A 150 0.26 11.37 -5.59
N TRP A 151 0.41 10.86 -6.80
CA TRP A 151 1.71 10.42 -7.30
C TRP A 151 2.72 11.56 -7.34
N ALA A 152 3.99 11.23 -7.20
CA ALA A 152 5.05 12.14 -7.56
C ALA A 152 5.09 12.27 -9.09
N PRO A 153 5.53 13.42 -9.66
CA PRO A 153 5.56 13.62 -11.11
C PRO A 153 6.24 12.48 -11.91
N GLY A 154 7.27 11.84 -11.33
CA GLY A 154 8.03 10.77 -11.96
C GLY A 154 7.38 9.37 -11.91
N ASP A 155 6.40 9.13 -11.06
CA ASP A 155 5.82 7.77 -10.92
C ASP A 155 4.97 7.40 -12.13
N SER A 156 4.43 8.41 -12.83
CA SER A 156 3.66 8.22 -14.05
C SER A 156 4.45 7.51 -15.17
N VAL A 157 5.77 7.40 -15.05
CA VAL A 157 6.63 6.65 -15.97
C VAL A 157 6.59 5.14 -15.69
N TRP A 158 6.16 4.72 -14.50
CA TRP A 158 6.06 3.32 -14.09
C TRP A 158 4.73 2.67 -14.48
N TYR A 159 3.74 3.48 -14.85
CA TYR A 159 2.37 3.07 -15.17
C TYR A 159 1.92 3.75 -16.46
N ASP A 160 2.37 3.22 -17.59
CA ASP A 160 2.23 3.81 -18.93
C ASP A 160 0.77 3.95 -19.40
N GLU A 161 -0.10 3.02 -19.01
CA GLU A 161 -1.54 3.02 -19.36
C GLU A 161 -2.44 3.65 -18.29
N PHE A 162 -1.89 4.32 -17.27
CA PHE A 162 -2.67 4.88 -16.17
C PHE A 162 -2.76 6.42 -16.22
N PRO A 163 -3.92 7.04 -15.89
CA PRO A 163 -4.05 8.50 -15.88
C PRO A 163 -3.07 9.20 -14.94
N LYS A 164 -2.32 10.19 -15.48
CA LYS A 164 -1.18 10.82 -14.81
C LYS A 164 -1.56 11.97 -13.89
N ASP A 165 -2.64 12.70 -14.22
CA ASP A 165 -3.03 13.94 -13.56
C ASP A 165 -4.30 13.76 -12.72
N ARG A 166 -4.20 12.97 -11.65
CA ARG A 166 -5.31 12.75 -10.71
C ARG A 166 -4.88 12.94 -9.26
N VAL A 167 -5.85 13.31 -8.42
CA VAL A 167 -5.72 13.21 -6.97
C VAL A 167 -6.48 11.96 -6.54
N GLY A 168 -5.75 11.02 -5.96
CA GLY A 168 -6.30 9.84 -5.30
C GLY A 168 -6.49 10.06 -3.82
N ASN A 169 -6.59 8.96 -3.09
CA ASN A 169 -6.70 8.97 -1.63
C ASN A 169 -5.92 7.80 -1.03
N ALA A 170 -5.33 8.01 0.13
CA ALA A 170 -5.19 6.95 1.13
C ALA A 170 -6.61 6.52 1.53
N VAL A 171 -6.90 5.23 1.46
CA VAL A 171 -8.24 4.69 1.80
C VAL A 171 -8.11 3.65 2.90
N MET A 172 -8.69 3.98 4.06
CA MET A 172 -8.91 3.01 5.14
C MET A 172 -10.26 2.34 4.93
N GLY A 173 -10.31 1.00 4.97
CA GLY A 173 -11.54 0.26 4.72
C GLY A 173 -11.50 -1.21 5.11
N VAL A 174 -12.66 -1.86 4.96
CA VAL A 174 -12.85 -3.27 5.31
C VAL A 174 -13.66 -3.97 4.22
N TYR A 175 -13.31 -5.22 3.91
CA TYR A 175 -14.14 -6.09 3.08
C TYR A 175 -14.17 -7.53 3.62
N THR A 176 -15.09 -8.35 3.10
CA THR A 176 -15.19 -9.77 3.44
C THR A 176 -15.15 -10.66 2.20
N GLN A 177 -14.34 -11.71 2.25
CA GLN A 177 -14.27 -12.74 1.20
C GLN A 177 -13.68 -14.03 1.80
N GLY A 178 -14.53 -14.88 2.39
CA GLY A 178 -14.10 -16.05 3.17
C GLY A 178 -13.48 -15.71 4.54
N GLY A 179 -12.92 -14.52 4.70
CA GLY A 179 -12.54 -13.89 5.96
C GLY A 179 -12.78 -12.38 5.92
N THR A 180 -12.33 -11.65 6.94
CA THR A 180 -12.38 -10.18 6.96
C THR A 180 -10.98 -9.62 6.71
N VAL A 181 -10.88 -8.64 5.81
CA VAL A 181 -9.65 -7.90 5.56
C VAL A 181 -9.87 -6.44 5.92
N PHE A 182 -9.02 -5.92 6.79
CA PHE A 182 -8.90 -4.50 7.07
C PHE A 182 -7.63 -3.97 6.39
N THR A 183 -7.73 -2.78 5.79
CA THR A 183 -6.58 -2.02 5.30
C THR A 183 -6.61 -0.61 5.86
N ALA A 184 -5.44 -0.12 6.28
CA ALA A 184 -5.26 1.27 6.67
C ALA A 184 -5.02 2.17 5.44
N GLY A 185 -4.50 1.63 4.33
CA GLY A 185 -4.20 2.41 3.12
C GLY A 185 -3.07 3.43 3.28
N THR A 186 -2.19 3.24 4.26
CA THR A 186 -1.05 4.13 4.58
C THR A 186 0.08 3.33 5.22
N THR A 187 1.32 3.72 4.94
CA THR A 187 2.52 3.18 5.60
C THR A 187 2.61 3.63 7.07
N ASP A 188 2.16 4.84 7.36
CA ASP A 188 2.47 5.54 8.61
C ASP A 188 1.48 5.29 9.76
N TRP A 189 0.54 4.33 9.62
CA TRP A 189 -0.41 3.96 10.69
C TRP A 189 0.29 3.67 12.03
N ALA A 190 1.48 3.04 11.96
CA ALA A 190 2.28 2.69 13.12
C ALA A 190 2.77 3.91 13.92
N HIS A 191 2.84 5.11 13.32
CA HIS A 191 3.20 6.32 14.03
C HIS A 191 2.17 6.67 15.12
N GLY A 192 0.88 6.51 14.84
CA GLY A 192 -0.17 6.71 15.84
C GLY A 192 -0.07 5.71 17.00
N LEU A 193 0.28 4.45 16.72
CA LEU A 193 0.54 3.47 17.77
C LEU A 193 1.75 3.84 18.63
N ARG A 194 2.84 4.31 18.02
CA ARG A 194 4.03 4.78 18.73
C ARG A 194 3.72 6.04 19.57
N GLY A 195 2.91 6.94 19.03
CA GLY A 195 2.47 8.18 19.68
C GLY A 195 1.45 7.97 20.79
N ASN A 196 0.91 6.75 20.94
CA ASN A 196 -0.23 6.43 21.78
C ASN A 196 -1.49 7.25 21.42
N ASP A 197 -1.71 7.50 20.12
CA ASP A 197 -2.96 8.11 19.65
C ASP A 197 -4.14 7.25 20.13
N PRO A 198 -5.07 7.82 20.91
CA PRO A 198 -6.13 7.05 21.55
C PRO A 198 -7.12 6.46 20.53
N VAL A 199 -7.33 7.13 19.39
CA VAL A 199 -8.24 6.68 18.33
C VAL A 199 -7.60 5.55 17.54
N VAL A 200 -6.36 5.70 17.11
CA VAL A 200 -5.59 4.68 16.38
C VAL A 200 -5.42 3.42 17.21
N THR A 201 -5.10 3.59 18.50
CA THR A 201 -4.98 2.48 19.45
C THR A 201 -6.31 1.76 19.63
N ARG A 202 -7.42 2.51 19.78
CA ARG A 202 -8.77 1.93 19.92
C ARG A 202 -9.17 1.16 18.67
N ILE A 203 -9.01 1.74 17.48
CA ILE A 203 -9.31 1.07 16.20
C ILE A 203 -8.50 -0.22 16.06
N THR A 204 -7.18 -0.15 16.32
CA THR A 204 -6.30 -1.32 16.23
C THR A 204 -6.73 -2.42 17.21
N LYS A 205 -7.10 -2.05 18.44
CA LYS A 205 -7.63 -3.00 19.42
C LYS A 205 -8.94 -3.63 18.95
N ASN A 206 -9.89 -2.84 18.43
CA ASN A 206 -11.17 -3.35 17.93
C ASN A 206 -10.95 -4.39 16.82
N ILE A 207 -9.99 -4.15 15.92
CA ILE A 207 -9.62 -5.10 14.86
C ILE A 207 -9.10 -6.40 15.47
N ILE A 208 -8.09 -6.32 16.35
CA ILE A 208 -7.47 -7.51 16.96
C ILE A 208 -8.50 -8.30 17.77
N ASP A 209 -9.29 -7.64 18.61
CA ASP A 209 -10.31 -8.29 19.44
C ASP A 209 -11.37 -9.03 18.61
N ARG A 210 -11.68 -8.52 17.41
CA ARG A 210 -12.68 -9.12 16.53
C ARG A 210 -12.12 -10.24 15.67
N LEU A 211 -10.90 -10.08 15.15
CA LEU A 211 -10.29 -11.01 14.18
C LEU A 211 -9.45 -12.12 14.81
N SER A 212 -9.22 -12.07 16.12
CA SER A 212 -8.52 -13.12 16.87
C SER A 212 -9.43 -14.27 17.35
N LYS A 213 -10.71 -14.21 17.01
CA LYS A 213 -11.73 -15.22 17.36
C LYS A 213 -12.01 -16.12 16.16
#